data_AF-A0A2P6G8N3-F1
#
_entry.id   AF-A0A2P6G8N3-F1
#
_cell.length_a   1.000
_cell.length_b   1.000
_cell.length_c   1.000
_cell.angle_alpha   90.00
_cell.angle_beta   90.00
_cell.angle_gamma   90.00
#
_symmetry.space_group_name_H-M   'P 1'
#
loop_
_entity.id
_entity.type
_entity.pdbx_description
1 polymer ?
#
loop_
_entity_poly.entity_id
_entity_poly.type
_entity_poly.pdbx_seq_one_letter_code
_entity_poly.pdbx_strand_id
1 'polypeptide(L)'
;MLTLGKKLKLKIRILFIIILASQLLISCKDMSRFRFERYVCGDNRSKINEIIVRSARLRATVKINMNYEELTGIIQESSEEWLKISADNLNIEVNRKTGLIKVNSKLNSVFTHCQKSVFTF
;
A
#
# COMPACT_ATOMS: atom_id res chain seq x y z
N MET A 1 -0.25 62.51 13.94
CA MET A 1 0.59 61.40 14.41
C MET A 1 -0.29 60.19 14.77
N LEU A 2 -0.92 59.52 13.79
CA LEU A 2 -1.94 58.47 14.05
C LEU A 2 -1.92 57.30 13.02
N THR A 3 -0.98 57.31 12.08
CA THR A 3 -0.96 56.40 10.91
C THR A 3 -0.03 55.19 11.09
N LEU A 4 0.90 55.21 12.05
CA LEU A 4 1.92 54.16 12.22
C LEU A 4 1.37 52.90 12.90
N GLY A 5 0.55 53.05 13.95
CA GLY A 5 -0.02 51.92 14.71
C GLY A 5 -1.04 51.09 13.91
N LYS A 6 -1.78 51.71 12.98
CA LYS A 6 -2.74 51.00 12.11
C LYS A 6 -2.02 50.11 11.08
N LYS A 7 -0.91 50.59 10.50
CA LYS A 7 -0.09 49.81 9.56
C LYS A 7 0.56 48.60 10.24
N LEU A 8 0.99 48.74 11.50
CA LEU A 8 1.59 47.64 12.26
C LEU A 8 0.57 46.54 12.60
N LYS A 9 -0.63 46.91 13.06
CA LYS A 9 -1.73 45.95 13.30
C LYS A 9 -2.17 45.22 12.03
N LEU A 10 -2.14 45.89 10.87
CA LEU A 10 -2.47 45.30 9.58
C LEU A 10 -1.41 44.26 9.15
N LYS A 11 -0.11 44.57 9.32
CA LYS A 11 0.98 43.63 9.03
C LYS A 11 0.92 42.37 9.91
N ILE A 12 0.59 42.53 11.19
CA ILE A 12 0.44 41.41 12.13
C ILE A 12 -0.73 40.51 11.74
N ARG A 13 -1.87 41.08 11.33
CA ARG A 13 -3.01 40.30 10.82
C ARG A 13 -2.67 39.53 9.54
N ILE A 14 -1.98 40.17 8.59
CA ILE A 14 -1.54 39.52 7.35
C ILE A 14 -0.59 38.35 7.65
N LEU A 15 0.35 38.54 8.58
CA LEU A 15 1.29 37.49 8.99
C LEU A 15 0.55 36.29 9.62
N PHE A 16 -0.45 36.54 10.48
CA PHE A 16 -1.27 35.48 11.06
C PHE A 16 -2.07 34.70 9.99
N ILE A 17 -2.62 35.39 9.00
CA ILE A 17 -3.35 34.75 7.89
C ILE A 17 -2.42 33.86 7.06
N ILE A 18 -1.18 34.32 6.79
CA ILE A 18 -0.19 33.54 6.05
C ILE A 18 0.23 32.27 6.81
N ILE A 19 0.43 32.38 8.14
CA ILE A 19 0.76 31.24 8.99
C ILE A 19 -0.41 30.24 9.06
N LEU A 20 -1.65 30.72 9.11
CA LEU A 20 -2.82 29.84 9.11
C LEU A 20 -3.03 29.16 7.75
N ALA A 21 -2.77 29.86 6.64
CA ALA A 21 -2.87 29.32 5.30
C ALA A 21 -1.78 28.28 4.99
N SER A 22 -0.58 28.41 5.56
CA SER A 22 0.50 27.44 5.34
C SER A 22 0.21 26.06 5.98
N GLN A 23 -0.60 26.01 7.04
CA GLN A 23 -1.03 24.75 7.65
C GLN A 23 -1.99 23.93 6.78
N LEU A 24 -2.75 24.58 5.89
CA LEU A 24 -3.66 23.89 4.97
C LEU A 24 -2.94 23.15 3.84
N LEU A 25 -1.71 23.54 3.50
CA LEU A 25 -0.91 22.92 2.43
C LEU A 25 -0.21 21.62 2.86
N ILE A 26 -0.10 21.36 4.16
CA ILE A 26 0.60 20.17 4.69
C ILE A 26 -0.26 18.89 4.51
N SER A 27 -1.57 19.02 4.30
CA SER A 27 -2.49 17.87 4.19
C SER A 27 -2.51 17.18 2.82
N CYS A 28 -1.68 17.60 1.85
CA CYS A 28 -1.72 17.09 0.48
C CYS A 28 -0.65 16.01 0.19
N LYS A 29 -0.19 15.26 1.21
CA LYS A 29 0.94 14.32 1.05
C LYS A 29 0.52 12.87 0.72
N ASP A 30 -0.75 12.51 0.90
CA ASP A 30 -1.23 11.13 0.76
C ASP A 30 -2.20 10.93 -0.43
N MET A 31 -1.82 11.42 -1.61
CA MET A 31 -2.59 11.19 -2.84
C MET A 31 -2.27 9.85 -3.53
N SER A 32 -1.81 8.83 -2.79
CA SER A 32 -1.59 7.46 -3.30
C SER A 32 -2.77 6.52 -3.02
N ARG A 33 -3.99 7.07 -2.95
CA ARG A 33 -5.21 6.35 -2.51
C ARG A 33 -5.50 5.09 -3.33
N PHE A 34 -4.99 5.04 -4.57
CA PHE A 34 -5.17 3.90 -5.49
C PHE A 34 -3.82 3.38 -6.00
N ARG A 35 -3.06 2.73 -5.11
CA ARG A 35 -1.90 1.91 -5.48
C ARG A 35 -2.31 0.45 -5.54
N PHE A 36 -2.25 -0.13 -6.73
CA PHE A 36 -2.52 -1.54 -6.99
C PHE A 36 -1.22 -2.29 -7.24
N GLU A 37 -1.05 -3.45 -6.61
CA GLU A 37 0.06 -4.37 -6.89
C GLU A 37 -0.46 -5.67 -7.49
N ARG A 38 0.23 -6.10 -8.54
CA ARG A 38 -0.03 -7.35 -9.25
C ARG A 38 1.24 -8.18 -9.23
N TYR A 39 1.12 -9.46 -8.91
CA TYR A 39 2.22 -10.42 -8.94
C TYR A 39 1.81 -11.57 -9.86
N VAL A 40 2.51 -11.80 -10.97
CA VAL A 40 2.20 -12.86 -11.93
C VAL A 40 3.33 -13.89 -11.92
N CYS A 41 3.00 -15.15 -11.63
CA CYS A 41 3.99 -16.17 -11.27
C CYS A 41 4.19 -17.25 -12.36
N GLY A 42 3.38 -17.24 -13.42
CA GLY A 42 3.40 -18.28 -14.46
C GLY A 42 3.10 -19.68 -13.90
N ASP A 43 3.46 -20.73 -14.65
CA ASP A 43 3.33 -22.10 -14.16
C ASP A 43 4.42 -22.41 -13.13
N ASN A 44 4.02 -22.80 -11.91
CA ASN A 44 4.94 -23.00 -10.81
C ASN A 44 4.40 -23.96 -9.75
N ARG A 45 5.30 -24.45 -8.89
CA ARG A 45 4.99 -25.45 -7.85
C ARG A 45 4.06 -24.95 -6.75
N SER A 46 3.95 -23.63 -6.55
CA SER A 46 3.03 -23.07 -5.56
C SER A 46 1.57 -23.06 -6.02
N LYS A 47 1.33 -23.32 -7.32
CA LYS A 47 0.02 -23.24 -7.99
C LYS A 47 -0.61 -21.86 -8.00
N ILE A 48 0.05 -20.84 -7.45
CA ILE A 48 -0.40 -19.45 -7.54
C ILE A 48 -0.05 -18.95 -8.95
N ASN A 49 -1.05 -18.59 -9.74
CA ASN A 49 -0.86 -17.91 -11.01
C ASN A 49 -0.63 -16.42 -10.79
N GLU A 50 -1.41 -15.84 -9.89
CA GLU A 50 -1.45 -14.40 -9.72
C GLU A 50 -1.93 -13.97 -8.32
N ILE A 51 -1.37 -12.88 -7.81
CA ILE A 51 -1.86 -12.17 -6.62
C ILE A 51 -2.18 -10.71 -6.96
N ILE A 52 -3.37 -10.26 -6.58
CA ILE A 52 -3.93 -8.92 -6.85
C ILE A 52 -4.20 -8.20 -5.53
N VAL A 53 -3.39 -7.21 -5.21
CA VAL A 53 -3.48 -6.40 -3.98
C VAL A 53 -3.98 -5.01 -4.34
N ARG A 54 -5.29 -4.77 -4.21
CA ARG A 54 -5.92 -3.48 -4.52
C ARG A 54 -5.71 -2.41 -3.43
N SER A 55 -5.44 -2.85 -2.21
CA SER A 55 -5.13 -1.98 -1.08
C SER A 55 -4.14 -2.68 -0.17
N ALA A 56 -3.02 -2.04 0.12
CA ALA A 56 -1.99 -2.58 1.02
C ALA A 56 -2.29 -2.30 2.51
N ARG A 57 -3.54 -2.00 2.87
CA ARG A 57 -3.94 -1.74 4.25
C ARG A 57 -4.06 -3.04 5.04
N LEU A 58 -3.69 -3.00 6.32
CA LEU A 58 -3.95 -4.13 7.22
C LEU A 58 -5.42 -4.54 7.17
N ARG A 59 -5.66 -5.85 7.18
CA ARG A 59 -6.98 -6.49 7.08
C ARG A 59 -7.73 -6.28 5.75
N ALA A 60 -7.13 -5.62 4.76
CA ALA A 60 -7.72 -5.56 3.42
C ALA A 60 -7.72 -6.96 2.76
N THR A 61 -8.64 -7.15 1.82
CA THR A 61 -8.74 -8.37 1.04
C THR A 61 -7.75 -8.38 -0.12
N VAL A 62 -7.24 -9.57 -0.44
CA VAL A 62 -6.34 -9.83 -1.56
C VAL A 62 -6.93 -10.96 -2.37
N LYS A 63 -6.97 -10.80 -3.70
CA LYS A 63 -7.40 -11.86 -4.60
C LYS A 63 -6.19 -12.69 -5.02
N ILE A 64 -6.29 -14.01 -4.89
CA ILE A 64 -5.23 -14.97 -5.22
C ILE A 64 -5.81 -15.95 -6.23
N ASN A 65 -5.33 -15.88 -7.46
CA ASN A 65 -5.72 -16.80 -8.52
C ASN A 65 -4.74 -17.97 -8.52
N MET A 66 -5.26 -19.18 -8.36
CA MET A 66 -4.50 -20.42 -8.45
C MET A 66 -4.89 -21.20 -9.72
N ASN A 67 -4.21 -22.31 -10.02
CA ASN A 67 -4.43 -23.08 -11.25
C ASN A 67 -5.88 -23.53 -11.48
N TYR A 68 -6.61 -23.87 -10.40
CA TYR A 68 -7.95 -24.45 -10.49
C TYR A 68 -8.99 -23.76 -9.60
N GLU A 69 -8.58 -22.73 -8.85
CA GLU A 69 -9.44 -22.06 -7.87
C GLU A 69 -8.99 -20.62 -7.64
N GLU A 70 -9.89 -19.82 -7.08
CA GLU A 70 -9.61 -18.46 -6.65
C GLU A 70 -9.83 -18.38 -5.14
N LEU A 71 -8.83 -17.85 -4.42
CA LEU A 71 -8.89 -17.64 -2.98
C LEU A 71 -8.97 -16.15 -2.68
N THR A 72 -9.65 -15.82 -1.58
CA THR A 72 -9.59 -14.48 -0.99
C THR A 72 -8.75 -14.55 0.28
N GLY A 73 -7.63 -13.83 0.29
CA GLY A 73 -6.77 -13.68 1.44
C GLY A 73 -7.01 -12.37 2.20
N ILE A 74 -6.53 -12.32 3.44
CA ILE A 74 -6.54 -11.15 4.31
C ILE A 74 -5.11 -10.75 4.65
N ILE A 75 -4.79 -9.47 4.49
CA ILE A 75 -3.49 -8.91 4.84
C ILE A 75 -3.32 -8.90 6.36
N GLN A 76 -2.33 -9.65 6.84
CA GLN A 76 -1.94 -9.72 8.26
C GLN A 76 -0.82 -8.74 8.59
N GLU A 77 0.08 -8.49 7.63
CA GLU A 77 1.19 -7.56 7.77
C GLU A 77 1.43 -6.86 6.43
N SER A 78 1.73 -5.57 6.47
CA SER A 78 2.04 -4.77 5.28
C SER A 78 3.10 -3.73 5.61
N SER A 79 4.23 -3.82 4.90
CA SER A 79 5.35 -2.88 4.94
C SER A 79 5.89 -2.69 3.53
N GLU A 80 6.77 -1.72 3.29
CA GLU A 80 7.38 -1.50 1.96
C GLU A 80 8.14 -2.72 1.42
N GLU A 81 8.63 -3.60 2.30
CA GLU A 81 9.41 -4.77 1.90
C GLU A 81 8.59 -6.07 1.91
N TRP A 82 7.68 -6.22 2.86
CA TRP A 82 6.98 -7.47 3.09
C TRP A 82 5.47 -7.28 3.13
N LEU A 83 4.77 -8.22 2.51
CA LEU A 83 3.33 -8.39 2.63
C LEU A 83 3.06 -9.82 3.09
N LYS A 84 2.31 -9.97 4.18
CA LYS A 84 1.87 -11.28 4.67
C LYS A 84 0.36 -11.40 4.55
N ILE A 85 -0.08 -12.47 3.91
CA ILE A 85 -1.48 -12.74 3.60
C ILE A 85 -1.85 -14.11 4.18
N SER A 86 -2.97 -14.18 4.88
CA SER A 86 -3.59 -15.44 5.30
C SER A 86 -4.78 -15.73 4.41
N ALA A 87 -4.85 -16.93 3.84
CA ALA A 87 -5.95 -17.39 2.98
C ALA A 87 -6.19 -18.88 3.26
N ASP A 88 -7.37 -19.23 3.76
CA ASP A 88 -7.72 -20.60 4.19
C ASP A 88 -6.63 -21.25 5.06
N ASN A 89 -5.96 -22.30 4.56
CA ASN A 89 -4.88 -23.04 5.23
C ASN A 89 -3.47 -22.60 4.78
N LEU A 90 -3.37 -21.48 4.05
CA LEU A 90 -2.13 -20.94 3.50
C LEU A 90 -1.72 -19.65 4.21
N ASN A 91 -0.43 -19.54 4.47
CA ASN A 91 0.23 -18.28 4.82
C ASN A 91 1.19 -17.90 3.70
N ILE A 92 0.90 -16.79 3.03
CA ILE A 92 1.64 -16.31 1.87
C ILE A 92 2.47 -15.10 2.31
N GLU A 93 3.78 -15.18 2.10
CA GLU A 93 4.72 -14.09 2.34
C GLU A 93 5.23 -13.60 0.98
N VAL A 94 5.08 -12.30 0.71
CA VAL A 94 5.53 -11.67 -0.54
C VAL A 94 6.64 -10.70 -0.22
N ASN A 95 7.82 -10.93 -0.79
CA ASN A 95 8.87 -9.93 -0.84
C ASN A 95 8.52 -8.91 -1.94
N ARG A 96 8.07 -7.72 -1.53
CA ARG A 96 7.64 -6.65 -2.43
C ARG A 96 8.81 -6.06 -3.23
N LYS A 97 10.07 -6.26 -2.82
CA LYS A 97 11.25 -5.78 -3.56
C LYS A 97 11.64 -6.73 -4.69
N THR A 98 11.62 -8.04 -4.44
CA THR A 98 12.12 -9.05 -5.38
C THR A 98 11.03 -9.80 -6.15
N GLY A 99 9.77 -9.70 -5.70
CA GLY A 99 8.66 -10.50 -6.24
C GLY A 99 8.73 -11.98 -5.84
N LEU A 100 9.61 -12.36 -4.91
CA LEU A 100 9.64 -13.71 -4.34
C LEU A 100 8.41 -13.92 -3.46
N ILE A 101 7.67 -14.98 -3.74
CA ILE A 101 6.51 -15.41 -2.97
C ILE A 101 6.83 -16.74 -2.31
N LYS A 102 6.62 -16.80 -1.00
CA LYS A 102 6.69 -18.02 -0.20
C LYS A 102 5.28 -18.40 0.24
N VAL A 103 4.85 -19.59 -0.13
CA VAL A 103 3.56 -20.16 0.26
C VAL A 103 3.81 -21.23 1.30
N ASN A 104 3.32 -21.03 2.52
CA ASN A 104 3.38 -22.00 3.60
C ASN A 104 2.02 -22.66 3.75
N SER A 105 1.96 -23.97 3.56
CA SER A 105 0.83 -24.80 3.95
C SER A 105 1.16 -25.58 5.22
N LYS A 106 0.20 -26.35 5.76
CA LYS A 106 0.47 -27.27 6.89
C LYS A 106 1.51 -28.34 6.56
N LEU A 107 1.67 -28.72 5.30
CA LEU A 107 2.47 -29.88 4.88
C LEU A 107 3.82 -29.48 4.28
N ASN A 108 3.92 -28.29 3.69
CA ASN A 108 5.13 -27.86 2.99
C ASN A 108 5.19 -26.33 2.82
N SER A 109 6.40 -25.86 2.51
CA SER A 109 6.65 -24.48 2.07
C SER A 109 7.26 -24.50 0.68
N VAL A 110 6.73 -23.66 -0.21
CA VAL A 110 7.20 -23.54 -1.60
C VAL A 110 7.49 -22.08 -1.92
N PHE A 111 8.54 -21.85 -2.70
CA PHE A 111 8.96 -20.54 -3.15
C PHE A 111 8.76 -20.42 -4.66
N THR A 112 8.28 -19.26 -5.11
CA THR A 112 8.19 -18.95 -6.53
C THR A 112 8.51 -17.48 -6.77
N HIS A 113 9.18 -17.18 -7.88
CA HIS A 113 9.39 -15.80 -8.30
C HIS A 113 8.23 -15.35 -9.19
N CYS A 114 7.69 -14.17 -8.90
CA CYS A 114 6.61 -13.58 -9.66
C CYS A 114 7.04 -12.20 -10.19
N GLN A 115 6.60 -11.89 -11.39
CA GLN A 115 6.76 -10.56 -11.96
C GLN A 115 5.81 -9.60 -11.24
N LYS A 116 6.40 -8.60 -10.56
CA LYS A 116 5.64 -7.54 -9.90
C LYS A 116 5.31 -6.43 -10.88
N SER A 117 4.10 -5.90 -10.82
CA SER A 117 3.69 -4.65 -11.46
C SER A 117 2.95 -3.78 -10.46
N VAL A 118 3.20 -2.46 -10.50
CA VAL A 118 2.56 -1.47 -9.63
C VAL A 118 1.83 -0.47 -10.51
N PHE A 119 0.57 -0.21 -10.18
CA PHE A 119 -0.27 0.73 -10.88
C PHE A 119 -0.73 1.80 -9.89
N THR A 120 -0.59 3.06 -10.26
CA THR A 120 -0.99 4.21 -9.45
C THR A 120 -1.91 5.09 -10.27
N PHE A 121 -3.06 5.47 -9.69
CA PHE A 121 -4.08 6.32 -10.31
C PHE A 121 -4.38 7.52 -9.41
#